data_AF-A0A6J8EB46-F1
#
_entry.id   AF-A0A6J8EB46-F1
#
_cell.length_a   1.000
_cell.length_b   1.000
_cell.length_c   1.000
_cell.angle_alpha   90.00
_cell.angle_beta   90.00
_cell.angle_gamma   90.00
#
_symmetry.space_group_name_H-M   'P 1'
#
loop_
_entity.id
_entity.type
_entity.pdbx_description
1 polymer ?
#
loop_
_entity_poly.entity_id
_entity_poly.type
_entity_poly.pdbx_seq_one_letter_code
_entity_poly.pdbx_strand_id
1 'polypeptide(L)'
;MFNACMTCSKEEMTLKQKMFTEFYTQFNMYLKSSEFESSVKPLIHENKFGKQILVAVMFLIQKHVLRDASDSLQSTGQSVQINCPINMEISAGGRGKIRYIGGYVIAKCRYKLTKTIQNNLFVPGLVPEVRQLKFRVNILDEMIVSASEITNESIYEETLEETKRKQNLSGLTNIHDKIFEFFESLELKVRTLLCYKNLQKHRKELFKFAQNEILSDNALLEEFCLKYCYVRTAVETEEEEQDGMSIILEMGEKLVNTCVHLEIIFKFIVNLFLNVSIAQFRKDYLTAIRREKSEALRKRLWKNCKKKEVKTIDMNFLMTDTSENKIVSHLGLKSMSLQNEKFYLEFTKKDLIKILKAYGVNLSMSKNKPELGQVLAEKLNEHSAMPNYCIFKDSSTCTEKGDTS
;
A
#
# COMPACT_ATOMS: atom_id res chain seq x y z
N MET A 1 7.68 27.08 16.26
CA MET A 1 6.99 26.43 17.39
C MET A 1 5.65 25.90 16.91
N PHE A 2 5.57 24.62 16.56
CA PHE A 2 4.33 23.81 16.59
C PHE A 2 4.79 22.34 16.58
N ASN A 3 5.32 21.92 17.73
CA ASN A 3 5.63 20.52 18.06
C ASN A 3 4.61 20.10 19.12
N ALA A 4 3.48 19.57 18.68
CA ALA A 4 2.48 18.82 19.44
C ALA A 4 1.57 18.17 18.38
N CYS A 5 1.25 16.88 18.33
CA CYS A 5 1.26 15.82 19.32
C CYS A 5 1.38 14.51 18.49
N MET A 6 2.49 13.79 18.65
CA MET A 6 2.79 12.54 17.92
C MET A 6 2.94 11.40 18.93
N THR A 7 1.89 11.16 19.70
CA THR A 7 1.75 9.97 20.52
C THR A 7 0.28 9.62 20.59
N CYS A 8 -0.24 8.91 19.58
CA CYS A 8 -1.37 8.01 19.83
C CYS A 8 -0.76 6.88 20.67
N SER A 9 -0.81 7.04 22.00
CA SER A 9 -0.07 6.20 22.93
C SER A 9 -0.60 4.77 22.84
N LYS A 10 0.24 3.78 23.18
CA LYS A 10 -0.22 2.38 23.28
C LYS A 10 -1.49 2.25 24.12
N GLU A 11 -1.67 3.14 25.09
CA GLU A 11 -2.84 3.18 25.96
C GLU A 11 -4.11 3.52 25.19
N GLU A 12 -4.11 4.41 24.19
CA GLU A 12 -5.32 4.72 23.43
C GLU A 12 -5.83 3.54 22.60
N MET A 13 -4.95 2.73 22.00
CA MET A 13 -5.37 1.54 21.25
C MET A 13 -5.88 0.43 22.17
N THR A 14 -5.23 0.18 23.32
CA THR A 14 -5.74 -0.77 24.32
C THR A 14 -7.00 -0.25 25.01
N LEU A 15 -7.14 1.06 25.23
CA LEU A 15 -8.34 1.70 25.76
C LEU A 15 -9.52 1.51 24.80
N LYS A 16 -9.32 1.75 23.50
CA LYS A 16 -10.34 1.52 22.45
C LYS A 16 -10.81 0.07 22.42
N GLN A 17 -9.88 -0.89 22.49
CA GLN A 17 -10.22 -2.32 22.46
C GLN A 17 -10.93 -2.77 23.75
N LYS A 18 -10.56 -2.20 24.91
CA LYS A 18 -11.28 -2.38 26.17
C LYS A 18 -12.71 -1.81 26.09
N MET A 19 -12.89 -0.61 25.55
CA MET A 19 -14.21 0.02 25.41
C MET A 19 -15.17 -0.80 24.53
N PHE A 20 -14.70 -1.36 23.41
CA PHE A 20 -15.53 -2.26 22.60
C PHE A 20 -15.90 -3.53 23.37
N THR A 21 -14.92 -4.14 24.04
CA THR A 21 -15.14 -5.36 24.83
C THR A 21 -16.12 -5.11 25.98
N GLU A 22 -15.99 -3.98 26.65
CA GLU A 22 -16.86 -3.54 27.74
C GLU A 22 -18.27 -3.22 27.24
N PHE A 23 -18.41 -2.56 26.08
CA PHE A 23 -19.70 -2.35 25.42
C PHE A 23 -20.39 -3.68 25.08
N TYR A 24 -19.68 -4.64 24.48
CA TYR A 24 -20.25 -5.97 24.19
C TYR A 24 -20.65 -6.69 25.47
N THR A 25 -19.87 -6.54 26.54
CA THR A 25 -20.16 -7.17 27.83
C THR A 25 -21.41 -6.55 28.46
N GLN A 26 -21.49 -5.23 28.54
CA GLN A 26 -22.63 -4.48 29.08
C GLN A 26 -23.91 -4.71 28.26
N PHE A 27 -23.81 -4.73 26.93
CA PHE A 27 -24.94 -5.03 26.05
C PHE A 27 -25.49 -6.45 26.28
N ASN A 28 -24.60 -7.44 26.38
CA ASN A 28 -25.02 -8.82 26.66
C ASN A 28 -25.54 -8.99 28.08
N MET A 29 -25.04 -8.23 29.05
CA MET A 29 -25.58 -8.19 30.41
C MET A 29 -26.98 -7.57 30.44
N TYR A 30 -27.19 -6.48 29.70
CA TYR A 30 -28.51 -5.85 29.57
C TYR A 30 -29.54 -6.78 28.93
N LEU A 31 -29.19 -7.51 27.86
CA LEU A 31 -30.10 -8.50 27.26
C LEU A 31 -30.50 -9.64 28.21
N LYS A 32 -29.74 -9.85 29.30
CA LYS A 32 -30.02 -10.84 30.35
C LYS A 32 -30.55 -10.20 31.63
N SER A 33 -30.75 -8.88 31.67
CA SER A 33 -31.17 -8.17 32.87
C SER A 33 -32.67 -8.31 33.11
N SER A 34 -33.07 -8.15 34.37
CA SER A 34 -34.47 -8.07 34.76
C SER A 34 -35.18 -6.86 34.15
N GLU A 35 -34.46 -5.78 33.83
CA GLU A 35 -34.98 -4.59 33.16
C GLU A 35 -35.38 -4.87 31.71
N PHE A 36 -34.55 -5.62 30.97
CA PHE A 36 -34.89 -6.05 29.62
C PHE A 36 -36.06 -7.04 29.64
N GLU A 37 -36.06 -8.02 30.55
CA GLU A 37 -37.19 -8.92 30.74
C GLU A 37 -38.49 -8.17 31.09
N SER A 38 -38.40 -7.13 31.91
CA SER A 38 -39.56 -6.30 32.26
C SER A 38 -40.06 -5.46 31.07
N SER A 39 -39.17 -5.05 30.18
CA SER A 39 -39.50 -4.33 28.93
C SER A 39 -40.12 -5.25 27.88
N VAL A 40 -39.78 -6.55 27.92
CA VAL A 40 -40.27 -7.57 26.99
C VAL A 40 -41.62 -8.16 27.44
N LYS A 41 -41.89 -8.23 28.75
CA LYS A 41 -43.13 -8.78 29.32
C LYS A 41 -44.43 -8.26 28.70
N PRO A 42 -44.62 -6.94 28.47
CA PRO A 42 -45.82 -6.41 27.83
C PRO A 42 -45.98 -6.91 26.39
N LEU A 43 -44.88 -7.07 25.66
CA LEU A 43 -44.87 -7.49 24.25
C LEU A 43 -45.07 -8.99 24.06
N ILE A 44 -44.65 -9.82 25.03
CA ILE A 44 -44.90 -11.27 25.02
C ILE A 44 -46.40 -11.57 25.22
N HIS A 45 -47.10 -10.76 26.02
CA HIS A 45 -48.53 -10.94 26.28
C HIS A 45 -49.37 -10.82 25.00
N GLU A 46 -48.94 -10.01 24.04
CA GLU A 46 -49.63 -9.83 22.75
C GLU A 46 -49.03 -10.69 21.62
N ASN A 47 -47.77 -11.10 21.71
CA ASN A 47 -47.10 -11.87 20.66
C ASN A 47 -46.04 -12.83 21.22
N LYS A 48 -46.21 -14.14 20.97
CA LYS A 48 -45.26 -15.19 21.38
C LYS A 48 -43.83 -14.99 20.85
N PHE A 49 -43.64 -14.17 19.81
CA PHE A 49 -42.35 -13.83 19.23
C PHE A 49 -41.79 -12.49 19.73
N GLY A 50 -42.47 -11.76 20.61
CA GLY A 50 -42.09 -10.41 21.06
C GLY A 50 -40.65 -10.31 21.60
N LYS A 51 -40.20 -11.33 22.34
CA LYS A 51 -38.82 -11.43 22.82
C LYS A 51 -37.80 -11.55 21.68
N GLN A 52 -38.09 -12.37 20.67
CA GLN A 52 -37.19 -12.57 19.53
C GLN A 52 -37.09 -11.31 18.67
N ILE A 53 -38.21 -10.61 18.49
CA ILE A 53 -38.26 -9.34 17.76
C ILE A 53 -37.44 -8.27 18.49
N LEU A 54 -37.63 -8.11 19.81
CA LEU A 54 -36.92 -7.08 20.56
C LEU A 54 -35.40 -7.36 20.62
N VAL A 55 -35.00 -8.62 20.77
CA VAL A 55 -33.59 -9.03 20.68
C VAL A 55 -33.02 -8.68 19.31
N ALA A 56 -33.73 -8.99 18.22
CA ALA A 56 -33.28 -8.67 16.87
C ALA A 56 -33.14 -7.15 16.64
N VAL A 57 -34.08 -6.35 17.16
CA VAL A 57 -34.01 -4.88 17.12
C VAL A 57 -32.81 -4.36 17.91
N MET A 58 -32.55 -4.91 19.11
CA MET A 58 -31.38 -4.52 19.90
C MET A 58 -30.06 -4.83 19.19
N PHE A 59 -29.95 -5.96 18.49
CA PHE A 59 -28.77 -6.28 17.67
C PHE A 59 -28.64 -5.34 16.44
N LEU A 60 -29.75 -4.88 15.87
CA LEU A 60 -29.74 -3.87 14.81
C LEU A 60 -29.26 -2.51 15.33
N ILE A 61 -29.75 -2.07 16.49
CA ILE A 61 -29.31 -0.85 17.17
C ILE A 61 -27.81 -0.96 17.49
N GLN A 62 -27.37 -2.08 18.05
CA GLN A 62 -25.96 -2.36 18.34
C GLN A 62 -25.10 -2.20 17.09
N LYS A 63 -25.52 -2.79 15.96
CA LYS A 63 -24.81 -2.70 14.68
C LYS A 63 -24.75 -1.26 14.15
N HIS A 64 -25.79 -0.46 14.35
CA HIS A 64 -25.82 0.95 13.97
C HIS A 64 -24.90 1.79 14.85
N VAL A 65 -25.01 1.68 16.17
CA VAL A 65 -24.16 2.41 17.13
C VAL A 65 -22.68 2.11 16.90
N LEU A 66 -22.34 0.83 16.65
CA LEU A 66 -20.96 0.44 16.36
C LEU A 66 -20.47 0.95 14.99
N ARG A 67 -21.35 1.06 14.00
CA ARG A 67 -21.02 1.65 12.70
C ARG A 67 -20.75 3.14 12.83
N ASP A 68 -21.60 3.86 13.54
CA ASP A 68 -21.46 5.31 13.75
C ASP A 68 -20.22 5.63 14.60
N ALA A 69 -19.95 4.82 15.63
CA ALA A 69 -18.71 4.88 16.41
C ALA A 69 -17.46 4.54 15.57
N SER A 70 -17.54 3.57 14.66
CA SER A 70 -16.44 3.24 13.75
C SER A 70 -16.20 4.35 12.71
N ASP A 71 -17.25 4.95 12.17
CA ASP A 71 -17.13 6.01 11.15
C ASP A 71 -16.59 7.31 11.76
N SER A 72 -16.95 7.64 13.00
CA SER A 72 -16.36 8.74 13.77
C SER A 72 -14.89 8.47 14.14
N LEU A 73 -14.52 7.23 14.45
CA LEU A 73 -13.13 6.83 14.77
C LEU A 73 -12.21 6.73 13.53
N GLN A 74 -12.73 6.43 12.33
CA GLN A 74 -11.91 6.34 11.11
C GLN A 74 -11.49 7.70 10.54
N SER A 75 -12.07 8.81 11.03
CA SER A 75 -11.63 10.17 10.71
C SER A 75 -10.20 10.50 11.17
N THR A 76 -9.61 9.66 12.04
CA THR A 76 -8.22 9.78 12.53
C THR A 76 -7.30 8.66 12.03
N GLY A 77 -7.68 7.95 10.96
CA GLY A 77 -6.76 7.06 10.24
C GLY A 77 -5.64 7.88 9.61
N GLN A 78 -4.39 7.65 10.03
CA GLN A 78 -3.19 8.20 9.40
C GLN A 78 -3.36 8.20 7.89
N SER A 79 -3.21 9.37 7.27
CA SER A 79 -3.27 9.49 5.82
C SER A 79 -2.17 8.63 5.24
N VAL A 80 -2.54 7.48 4.66
CA VAL A 80 -1.66 6.79 3.73
C VAL A 80 -1.42 7.81 2.63
N GLN A 81 -0.26 8.49 2.67
CA GLN A 81 0.18 9.36 1.59
C GLN A 81 0.51 8.46 0.40
N ILE A 82 -0.52 8.03 -0.32
CA ILE A 82 -0.35 7.71 -1.72
C ILE A 82 -0.06 9.06 -2.35
N ASN A 83 1.22 9.37 -2.55
CA ASN A 83 1.61 10.39 -3.50
C ASN A 83 1.04 9.94 -4.85
N CYS A 84 -0.19 10.34 -5.15
CA CYS A 84 -0.59 10.62 -6.51
C CYS A 84 -0.10 12.05 -6.69
N PRO A 85 1.07 12.27 -7.28
CA PRO A 85 1.48 13.61 -7.60
C PRO A 85 0.53 14.06 -8.69
N ILE A 86 -0.46 14.87 -8.30
CA ILE A 86 -1.49 15.41 -9.20
C ILE A 86 -0.85 16.26 -10.31
N ASN A 87 0.40 16.71 -10.10
CA ASN A 87 1.16 17.60 -10.97
C ASN A 87 2.52 17.06 -11.44
N MET A 88 2.79 15.75 -11.35
CA MET A 88 4.01 15.22 -12.00
C MET A 88 3.70 14.96 -13.47
N GLU A 89 4.46 15.62 -14.35
CA GLU A 89 4.58 15.23 -15.75
C GLU A 89 4.73 13.71 -15.84
N ILE A 90 3.90 13.10 -16.69
CA ILE A 90 3.95 11.67 -16.91
C ILE A 90 5.30 11.38 -17.55
N SER A 91 6.14 10.57 -16.87
CA SER A 91 7.44 10.19 -17.42
C SER A 91 7.29 9.57 -18.82
N ALA A 92 8.32 9.66 -19.67
CA ALA A 92 8.29 9.06 -21.02
C ALA A 92 7.85 7.58 -20.99
N GLY A 93 8.40 6.79 -20.06
CA GLY A 93 7.96 5.41 -19.84
C GLY A 93 6.50 5.28 -19.37
N GLY A 94 5.99 6.24 -18.58
CA GLY A 94 4.57 6.33 -18.24
C GLY A 94 3.68 6.62 -19.45
N ARG A 95 4.10 7.55 -20.32
CA ARG A 95 3.40 7.89 -21.58
C ARG A 95 3.32 6.69 -22.51
N GLY A 96 4.41 5.94 -22.65
CA GLY A 96 4.42 4.68 -23.39
C GLY A 96 3.44 3.63 -22.84
N LYS A 97 3.26 3.57 -21.52
CA LYS A 97 2.22 2.69 -20.91
C LYS A 97 0.81 3.14 -21.23
N ILE A 98 0.56 4.44 -21.27
CA ILE A 98 -0.75 4.98 -21.65
C ILE A 98 -1.06 4.60 -23.09
N ARG A 99 -0.12 4.79 -24.01
CA ARG A 99 -0.26 4.35 -25.41
C ARG A 99 -0.55 2.86 -25.53
N TYR A 100 0.19 2.04 -24.77
CA TYR A 100 -0.05 0.59 -24.70
C TYR A 100 -1.49 0.26 -24.25
N ILE A 101 -1.96 0.87 -23.17
CA ILE A 101 -3.30 0.64 -22.63
C ILE A 101 -4.36 1.15 -23.62
N GLY A 102 -4.14 2.31 -24.24
CA GLY A 102 -5.03 2.86 -25.27
C GLY A 102 -5.21 1.91 -26.44
N GLY A 103 -4.11 1.40 -27.01
CA GLY A 103 -4.16 0.38 -28.06
C GLY A 103 -4.91 -0.89 -27.64
N TYR A 104 -4.67 -1.38 -26.41
CA TYR A 104 -5.43 -2.50 -25.85
C TYR A 104 -6.93 -2.19 -25.73
N VAL A 105 -7.32 -1.00 -25.30
CA VAL A 105 -8.72 -0.59 -25.14
C VAL A 105 -9.42 -0.55 -26.49
N ILE A 106 -8.83 0.08 -27.51
CA ILE A 106 -9.38 0.11 -28.87
C ILE A 106 -9.54 -1.31 -29.44
N ALA A 107 -8.48 -2.13 -29.33
CA ALA A 107 -8.51 -3.52 -29.76
C ALA A 107 -9.64 -4.32 -29.08
N LYS A 108 -9.85 -4.10 -27.77
CA LYS A 108 -10.86 -4.80 -26.99
C LYS A 108 -12.28 -4.32 -27.32
N CYS A 109 -12.48 -3.03 -27.56
CA CYS A 109 -13.74 -2.49 -28.09
C CYS A 109 -14.08 -3.14 -29.42
N ARG A 110 -13.14 -3.10 -30.36
CA ARG A 110 -13.29 -3.69 -31.69
C ARG A 110 -13.63 -5.18 -31.61
N TYR A 111 -12.84 -5.96 -30.87
CA TYR A 111 -13.09 -7.39 -30.68
C TYR A 111 -14.49 -7.69 -30.14
N LYS A 112 -14.97 -6.92 -29.14
CA LYS A 112 -16.32 -7.11 -28.60
C LYS A 112 -17.40 -6.86 -29.66
N LEU A 113 -17.29 -5.77 -30.41
CA LEU A 113 -18.24 -5.44 -31.47
C LEU A 113 -18.22 -6.49 -32.59
N THR A 114 -17.04 -6.88 -33.08
CA THR A 114 -16.88 -7.94 -34.09
C THR A 114 -17.47 -9.26 -33.63
N LYS A 115 -17.26 -9.65 -32.37
CA LYS A 115 -17.86 -10.86 -31.80
C LYS A 115 -19.38 -10.79 -31.76
N THR A 116 -19.95 -9.65 -31.38
CA THR A 116 -21.41 -9.45 -31.40
C THR A 116 -21.96 -9.50 -32.83
N ILE A 117 -21.26 -8.91 -33.80
CA ILE A 117 -21.62 -9.00 -35.22
C ILE A 117 -21.67 -10.45 -35.67
N GLN A 118 -20.63 -11.24 -35.39
CA GLN A 118 -20.54 -12.64 -35.79
C GLN A 118 -21.69 -13.48 -35.21
N ASN A 119 -22.05 -13.23 -33.94
CA ASN A 119 -23.14 -13.94 -33.29
C ASN A 119 -24.53 -13.57 -33.86
N ASN A 120 -24.69 -12.34 -34.38
CA ASN A 120 -25.98 -11.81 -34.80
C ASN A 120 -26.16 -11.76 -36.33
N LEU A 121 -25.13 -12.10 -37.12
CA LEU A 121 -25.09 -11.88 -38.58
C LEU A 121 -26.23 -12.56 -39.33
N PHE A 122 -26.67 -13.73 -38.85
CA PHE A 122 -27.71 -14.55 -39.49
C PHE A 122 -29.02 -14.59 -38.70
N VAL A 123 -29.16 -13.76 -37.65
CA VAL A 123 -30.38 -13.73 -36.84
C VAL A 123 -31.41 -12.82 -37.51
N PRO A 124 -32.60 -13.34 -37.89
CA PRO A 124 -33.65 -12.53 -38.50
C PRO A 124 -34.06 -11.36 -37.61
N GLY A 125 -34.23 -10.17 -38.21
CA GLY A 125 -34.61 -8.94 -37.49
C GLY A 125 -33.44 -8.13 -36.88
N LEU A 126 -32.23 -8.70 -36.77
CA LEU A 126 -31.06 -7.98 -36.21
C LEU A 126 -30.19 -7.27 -37.27
N VAL A 127 -30.59 -7.30 -38.54
CA VAL A 127 -29.84 -6.67 -39.64
C VAL A 127 -29.52 -5.19 -39.39
N PRO A 128 -30.46 -4.34 -38.91
CA PRO A 128 -30.17 -2.94 -38.61
C PRO A 128 -29.13 -2.76 -37.50
N GLU A 129 -29.20 -3.58 -36.44
CA GLU A 129 -28.24 -3.55 -35.34
C GLU A 129 -26.85 -3.98 -35.81
N VAL A 130 -26.75 -5.04 -36.61
CA VAL A 130 -25.49 -5.49 -37.21
C VAL A 130 -24.88 -4.39 -38.08
N ARG A 131 -25.68 -3.64 -38.85
CA ARG A 131 -25.19 -2.49 -39.63
C ARG A 131 -24.61 -1.40 -38.73
N GLN A 132 -25.30 -1.04 -37.65
CA GLN A 132 -24.81 -0.09 -36.65
C GLN A 132 -23.51 -0.56 -35.98
N LEU A 133 -23.40 -1.85 -35.65
CA LEU A 133 -22.20 -2.42 -35.07
C LEU A 133 -21.02 -2.39 -36.05
N LYS A 134 -21.24 -2.72 -37.32
CA LYS A 134 -20.23 -2.60 -38.39
C LYS A 134 -19.74 -1.16 -38.54
N PHE A 135 -20.66 -0.19 -38.51
CA PHE A 135 -20.30 1.23 -38.57
C PHE A 135 -19.41 1.65 -37.38
N ARG A 136 -19.72 1.20 -36.16
CA ARG A 136 -18.84 1.43 -35.00
C ARG A 136 -17.47 0.75 -35.14
N VAL A 137 -17.40 -0.42 -35.77
CA VAL A 137 -16.12 -1.09 -36.07
C VAL A 137 -15.29 -0.26 -37.04
N ASN A 138 -15.90 0.29 -38.10
CA ASN A 138 -15.19 1.16 -39.05
C ASN A 138 -14.61 2.41 -38.35
N ILE A 139 -15.38 3.07 -37.49
CA ILE A 139 -14.90 4.21 -36.68
C ILE A 139 -13.67 3.81 -35.84
N LEU A 140 -13.69 2.61 -35.24
CA LEU A 140 -12.55 2.12 -34.46
C LEU A 140 -11.36 1.74 -35.36
N ASP A 141 -11.59 1.21 -36.56
CA ASP A 141 -10.54 0.87 -37.52
C ASP A 141 -9.82 2.14 -38.01
N GLU A 142 -10.52 3.25 -38.18
CA GLU A 142 -9.91 4.55 -38.50
C GLU A 142 -8.97 5.06 -37.39
N MET A 143 -9.18 4.67 -36.14
CA MET A 143 -8.28 5.04 -35.02
C MET A 143 -6.97 4.23 -35.00
N ILE A 144 -6.91 3.14 -35.78
CA ILE A 144 -5.82 2.17 -35.82
C ILE A 144 -4.88 2.53 -36.95
N VAL A 145 -3.58 2.46 -36.70
CA VAL A 145 -2.54 2.81 -37.68
C VAL A 145 -1.64 1.61 -37.89
N SER A 146 -1.07 1.47 -39.09
CA SER A 146 -0.11 0.39 -39.35
C SER A 146 1.19 0.62 -38.58
N ALA A 147 1.94 -0.46 -38.29
CA ALA A 147 3.20 -0.35 -37.56
C ALA A 147 4.27 0.44 -38.33
N SER A 148 4.26 0.34 -39.67
CA SER A 148 5.16 1.07 -40.55
C SER A 148 4.86 2.56 -40.55
N GLU A 149 3.60 2.93 -40.74
CA GLU A 149 3.13 4.31 -40.79
C GLU A 149 3.36 5.02 -39.47
N ILE A 150 2.96 4.40 -38.34
CA ILE A 150 3.15 5.02 -37.04
C ILE A 150 4.63 5.19 -36.67
N THR A 151 5.52 4.33 -37.17
CA THR A 151 6.97 4.49 -36.93
C THR A 151 7.55 5.66 -37.73
N ASN A 152 6.97 5.99 -38.88
CA ASN A 152 7.46 7.04 -39.76
C ASN A 152 6.86 8.43 -39.43
N GLU A 153 5.64 8.46 -38.90
CA GLU A 153 4.86 9.71 -38.77
C GLU A 153 4.66 10.15 -37.32
N SER A 154 4.89 9.28 -36.33
CA SER A 154 4.64 9.58 -34.92
C SER A 154 5.61 10.63 -34.39
N ILE A 155 5.07 11.71 -33.83
CA ILE A 155 5.85 12.72 -33.10
C ILE A 155 6.27 12.25 -31.71
N TYR A 156 5.75 11.11 -31.24
CA TYR A 156 6.02 10.51 -29.93
C TYR A 156 6.86 9.22 -29.99
N GLU A 157 8.01 9.24 -30.67
CA GLU A 157 8.86 8.05 -30.89
C GLU A 157 9.22 7.29 -29.60
N GLU A 158 9.52 7.98 -28.51
CA GLU A 158 9.88 7.36 -27.22
C GLU A 158 8.77 6.44 -26.68
N THR A 159 7.51 6.79 -26.95
CA THR A 159 6.35 5.98 -26.53
C THR A 159 6.24 4.68 -27.35
N LEU A 160 6.71 4.70 -28.59
CA LEU A 160 6.75 3.54 -29.48
C LEU A 160 7.83 2.54 -29.02
N GLU A 161 8.96 3.02 -28.51
CA GLU A 161 9.98 2.13 -27.95
C GLU A 161 9.50 1.41 -26.68
N GLU A 162 8.87 2.14 -25.76
CA GLU A 162 8.36 1.56 -24.52
C GLU A 162 7.21 0.56 -24.78
N THR A 163 6.36 0.83 -25.76
CA THR A 163 5.33 -0.11 -26.20
C THR A 163 5.95 -1.36 -26.83
N LYS A 164 6.97 -1.22 -27.69
CA LYS A 164 7.75 -2.34 -28.26
C LYS A 164 8.40 -3.20 -27.16
N ARG A 165 9.07 -2.59 -26.17
CA ARG A 165 9.71 -3.33 -25.04
C ARG A 165 8.72 -4.16 -24.22
N LYS A 166 7.47 -3.74 -24.13
CA LYS A 166 6.40 -4.46 -23.42
C LYS A 166 5.73 -5.55 -24.24
N GLN A 167 5.89 -5.50 -25.56
CA GLN A 167 5.33 -6.44 -26.52
C GLN A 167 6.41 -7.44 -26.94
N ASN A 168 6.64 -8.48 -26.13
CA ASN A 168 7.63 -9.50 -26.48
C ASN A 168 7.28 -10.31 -27.75
N LEU A 169 6.05 -10.21 -28.29
CA LEU A 169 5.60 -10.81 -29.54
C LEU A 169 4.49 -9.92 -30.16
N SER A 170 4.46 -9.85 -31.49
CA SER A 170 3.52 -9.07 -32.31
C SER A 170 2.04 -9.28 -31.90
N GLY A 171 1.31 -8.19 -31.63
CA GLY A 171 -0.12 -8.31 -31.35
C GLY A 171 -0.84 -7.10 -30.74
N LEU A 172 -0.16 -5.97 -30.47
CA LEU A 172 -0.87 -4.78 -30.02
C LEU A 172 -1.32 -3.95 -31.22
N THR A 173 -2.57 -3.51 -31.17
CA THR A 173 -3.12 -2.49 -32.06
C THR A 173 -2.41 -1.17 -31.83
N ASN A 174 -1.71 -0.66 -32.87
CA ASN A 174 -1.18 0.70 -32.82
C ASN A 174 -2.31 1.69 -33.05
N ILE A 175 -2.26 2.81 -32.35
CA ILE A 175 -3.24 3.88 -32.45
C ILE A 175 -2.55 5.15 -32.93
N HIS A 176 -3.31 5.96 -33.66
CA HIS A 176 -2.86 7.26 -34.16
C HIS A 176 -2.47 8.19 -32.99
N ASP A 177 -1.51 9.09 -33.21
CA ASP A 177 -1.00 10.00 -32.18
C ASP A 177 -2.11 10.86 -31.56
N LYS A 178 -3.07 11.32 -32.35
CA LYS A 178 -4.25 12.05 -31.84
C LYS A 178 -5.13 11.24 -30.90
N ILE A 179 -5.26 9.94 -31.16
CA ILE A 179 -6.00 9.05 -30.26
C ILE A 179 -5.18 8.78 -29.00
N PHE A 180 -3.86 8.66 -29.13
CA PHE A 180 -2.95 8.59 -27.99
C PHE A 180 -3.05 9.85 -27.10
N GLU A 181 -3.03 11.05 -27.68
CA GLU A 181 -3.20 12.33 -26.97
C GLU A 181 -4.50 12.33 -26.14
N PHE A 182 -5.61 11.84 -26.69
CA PHE A 182 -6.86 11.67 -25.93
C PHE A 182 -6.69 10.75 -24.72
N PHE A 183 -5.98 9.62 -24.86
CA PHE A 183 -5.71 8.73 -23.73
C PHE A 183 -4.82 9.37 -22.67
N GLU A 184 -3.94 10.31 -23.03
CA GLU A 184 -3.18 11.10 -22.06
C GLU A 184 -4.10 12.01 -21.24
N SER A 185 -5.00 12.74 -21.91
CA SER A 185 -6.01 13.58 -21.25
C SER A 185 -6.92 12.75 -20.33
N LEU A 186 -7.38 11.59 -20.80
CA LEU A 186 -8.18 10.66 -20.00
C LEU A 186 -7.42 10.14 -18.77
N GLU A 187 -6.15 9.75 -18.91
CA GLU A 187 -5.32 9.29 -17.79
C GLU A 187 -5.15 10.39 -16.73
N LEU A 188 -4.92 11.63 -17.14
CA LEU A 188 -4.81 12.77 -16.22
C LEU A 188 -6.12 12.91 -15.42
N LYS A 189 -7.27 12.91 -16.08
CA LYS A 189 -8.58 12.96 -15.40
C LYS A 189 -8.75 11.79 -14.44
N VAL A 190 -8.46 10.56 -14.88
CA VAL A 190 -8.56 9.36 -14.05
C VAL A 190 -7.68 9.46 -12.80
N ARG A 191 -6.45 9.96 -12.89
CA ARG A 191 -5.55 10.13 -11.73
C ARG A 191 -6.08 11.14 -10.71
N THR A 192 -6.73 12.21 -11.16
CA THR A 192 -7.34 13.20 -10.24
C THR A 192 -8.50 12.57 -9.46
N LEU A 193 -9.24 11.66 -10.09
CA LEU A 193 -10.40 10.99 -9.51
C LEU A 193 -10.02 9.79 -8.65
N LEU A 194 -9.10 8.95 -9.11
CA LEU A 194 -8.57 7.78 -8.40
C LEU A 194 -7.42 8.18 -7.47
N CYS A 195 -7.75 8.93 -6.42
CA CYS A 195 -6.81 9.36 -5.40
C CYS A 195 -7.26 8.95 -4.00
N TYR A 196 -6.34 8.99 -3.03
CA TYR A 196 -6.63 8.60 -1.64
C TYR A 196 -7.76 9.41 -1.01
N LYS A 197 -7.81 10.72 -1.29
CA LYS A 197 -8.89 11.62 -0.82
C LYS A 197 -10.26 11.12 -1.26
N ASN A 198 -10.39 10.76 -2.53
CA ASN A 198 -11.65 10.25 -3.07
C ASN A 198 -11.93 8.81 -2.62
N LEU A 199 -10.90 7.98 -2.41
CA LEU A 199 -11.06 6.66 -1.82
C LEU A 199 -11.62 6.74 -0.39
N GLN A 200 -11.16 7.68 0.44
CA GLN A 200 -11.71 7.89 1.78
C GLN A 200 -13.17 8.35 1.75
N LYS A 201 -13.51 9.24 0.82
CA LYS A 201 -14.85 9.82 0.69
C LYS A 201 -15.86 8.82 0.09
N HIS A 202 -15.52 8.15 -1.00
CA HIS A 202 -16.45 7.32 -1.78
C HIS A 202 -16.33 5.82 -1.49
N ARG A 203 -15.24 5.37 -0.84
CA ARG A 203 -15.02 3.97 -0.42
C ARG A 203 -15.28 2.97 -1.55
N LYS A 204 -16.29 2.10 -1.38
CA LYS A 204 -16.68 1.06 -2.36
C LYS A 204 -17.25 1.65 -3.65
N GLU A 205 -17.81 2.86 -3.59
CA GLU A 205 -18.41 3.56 -4.72
C GLU A 205 -17.38 4.38 -5.53
N LEU A 206 -16.08 4.29 -5.22
CA LEU A 206 -15.05 5.07 -5.92
C LEU A 206 -15.06 4.85 -7.44
N PHE A 207 -15.26 3.61 -7.89
CA PHE A 207 -15.32 3.31 -9.32
C PHE A 207 -16.51 4.00 -9.98
N LYS A 208 -17.71 3.86 -9.40
CA LYS A 208 -18.94 4.44 -9.92
C LYS A 208 -18.89 5.97 -9.91
N PHE A 209 -18.30 6.55 -8.86
CA PHE A 209 -18.01 7.97 -8.79
C PHE A 209 -17.11 8.43 -9.94
N ALA A 210 -15.93 7.81 -10.11
CA ALA A 210 -15.00 8.19 -11.17
C ALA A 210 -15.59 8.00 -12.57
N GLN A 211 -16.34 6.92 -12.77
CA GLN A 211 -17.06 6.64 -14.02
C GLN A 211 -18.08 7.74 -14.33
N ASN A 212 -18.93 8.09 -13.36
CA ASN A 212 -19.94 9.14 -13.56
C ASN A 212 -19.30 10.48 -13.88
N GLU A 213 -18.27 10.89 -13.13
CA GLU A 213 -17.58 12.16 -13.33
C GLU A 213 -16.93 12.26 -14.73
N ILE A 214 -16.34 11.18 -15.23
CA ILE A 214 -15.74 11.15 -16.57
C ILE A 214 -16.81 11.13 -17.66
N LEU A 215 -17.88 10.35 -17.47
CA LEU A 215 -18.95 10.26 -18.47
C LEU A 215 -19.83 11.51 -18.54
N SER A 216 -19.87 12.32 -17.47
CA SER A 216 -20.52 13.63 -17.47
C SER A 216 -19.63 14.77 -17.99
N ASP A 217 -18.37 14.48 -18.31
CA ASP A 217 -17.41 15.48 -18.79
C ASP A 217 -17.58 15.69 -20.31
N ASN A 218 -18.44 16.64 -20.68
CA ASN A 218 -18.68 16.97 -22.08
C ASN A 218 -17.42 17.48 -22.80
N ALA A 219 -16.52 18.16 -22.10
CA ALA A 219 -15.28 18.67 -22.71
C ALA A 219 -14.37 17.51 -23.12
N LEU A 220 -14.32 16.44 -22.32
CA LEU A 220 -13.54 15.25 -22.66
C LEU A 220 -14.16 14.46 -23.82
N LEU A 221 -15.50 14.42 -23.92
CA LEU A 221 -16.20 13.84 -25.07
C LEU A 221 -15.95 14.67 -26.35
N GLU A 222 -16.03 16.00 -26.25
CA GLU A 222 -15.73 16.92 -27.35
C GLU A 222 -14.28 16.75 -27.82
N GLU A 223 -13.33 16.66 -26.89
CA GLU A 223 -11.93 16.36 -27.21
C GLU A 223 -11.81 15.04 -27.97
N PHE A 224 -12.45 13.97 -27.50
CA PHE A 224 -12.44 12.67 -28.18
C PHE A 224 -12.96 12.78 -29.63
N CYS A 225 -14.10 13.45 -29.82
CA CYS A 225 -14.68 13.66 -31.14
C CYS A 225 -13.73 14.47 -32.04
N LEU A 226 -13.12 15.55 -31.53
CA LEU A 226 -12.16 16.37 -32.28
C LEU A 226 -10.92 15.57 -32.69
N LYS A 227 -10.36 14.76 -31.78
CA LYS A 227 -9.21 13.89 -32.08
C LYS A 227 -9.57 12.87 -33.16
N TYR A 228 -10.77 12.30 -33.11
CA TYR A 228 -11.25 11.39 -34.16
C TYR A 228 -11.42 12.10 -35.51
N CYS A 229 -12.04 13.29 -35.54
CA CYS A 229 -12.22 14.04 -36.79
C CYS A 229 -10.89 14.32 -37.50
N TYR A 230 -9.84 14.66 -36.74
CA TYR A 230 -8.50 14.87 -37.30
C TYR A 230 -7.96 13.62 -37.99
N VAL A 231 -8.15 12.45 -37.38
CA VAL A 231 -7.70 11.17 -37.95
C VAL A 231 -8.48 10.85 -39.22
N ARG A 232 -9.80 11.07 -39.21
CA ARG A 232 -10.65 10.82 -40.37
C ARG A 232 -10.31 11.71 -41.57
N THR A 233 -10.05 13.01 -41.35
CA THR A 233 -9.71 13.95 -42.43
C THR A 233 -8.40 13.64 -43.15
N ALA A 234 -7.51 12.84 -42.55
CA ALA A 234 -6.29 12.38 -43.20
C ALA A 234 -6.54 11.24 -44.22
N VAL A 235 -7.70 10.60 -44.18
CA VAL A 235 -8.03 9.39 -44.95
C VAL A 235 -8.95 9.69 -46.16
N GLU A 236 -9.75 10.75 -46.11
CA GLU A 236 -10.78 11.09 -47.13
C GLU A 236 -10.33 12.23 -48.09
N THR A 237 -9.11 12.20 -48.63
CA THR A 237 -8.68 13.11 -49.72
C THR A 237 -8.68 12.43 -51.10
N GLU A 238 -9.78 11.80 -51.49
CA GLU A 238 -10.02 11.42 -52.90
C GLU A 238 -11.51 11.63 -53.24
N GLU A 239 -11.76 12.53 -54.20
CA GLU A 239 -12.94 12.61 -55.11
C GLU A 239 -14.30 13.03 -54.49
N GLU A 240 -15.24 13.75 -55.14
CA GLU A 240 -15.54 14.08 -56.55
C GLU A 240 -16.55 15.26 -56.57
N GLU A 241 -16.65 16.01 -57.67
CA GLU A 241 -17.61 17.12 -57.86
C GLU A 241 -19.06 16.61 -57.99
N GLN A 242 -19.90 16.84 -56.97
CA GLN A 242 -21.35 16.64 -57.03
C GLN A 242 -22.12 17.88 -56.50
N ASP A 243 -23.44 17.93 -56.75
CA ASP A 243 -24.34 19.06 -56.45
C ASP A 243 -24.34 19.46 -54.97
N GLY A 244 -23.97 20.71 -54.69
CA GLY A 244 -23.54 21.18 -53.37
C GLY A 244 -24.58 21.08 -52.25
N MET A 245 -25.89 21.19 -52.55
CA MET A 245 -26.93 21.13 -51.50
C MET A 245 -27.32 19.71 -51.09
N SER A 246 -27.30 18.74 -52.02
CA SER A 246 -27.54 17.33 -51.69
C SER A 246 -26.38 16.77 -50.86
N ILE A 247 -25.15 17.16 -51.21
CA ILE A 247 -23.94 16.81 -50.45
C ILE A 247 -24.02 17.34 -49.01
N ILE A 248 -24.40 18.61 -48.80
CA ILE A 248 -24.42 19.20 -47.45
C ILE A 248 -25.40 18.48 -46.53
N LEU A 249 -26.59 18.12 -47.03
CA LEU A 249 -27.59 17.39 -46.24
C LEU A 249 -27.14 15.96 -45.92
N GLU A 250 -26.59 15.24 -46.90
CA GLU A 250 -26.08 13.88 -46.73
C GLU A 250 -24.84 13.83 -45.81
N MET A 251 -23.95 14.80 -45.93
CA MET A 251 -22.81 14.98 -45.01
C MET A 251 -23.28 15.32 -43.60
N GLY A 252 -24.30 16.17 -43.45
CA GLY A 252 -24.90 16.51 -42.17
C GLY A 252 -25.47 15.29 -41.45
N GLU A 253 -26.24 14.46 -42.16
CA GLU A 253 -26.81 13.23 -41.61
C GLU A 253 -25.70 12.21 -41.25
N LYS A 254 -24.69 12.04 -42.11
CA LYS A 254 -23.53 11.18 -41.83
C LYS A 254 -22.76 11.66 -40.61
N LEU A 255 -22.59 12.98 -40.42
CA LEU A 255 -21.88 13.57 -39.29
C LEU A 255 -22.66 13.36 -37.98
N VAL A 256 -23.97 13.65 -37.96
CA VAL A 256 -24.82 13.42 -36.79
C VAL A 256 -24.79 11.95 -36.38
N ASN A 257 -24.93 11.04 -37.35
CA ASN A 257 -24.85 9.60 -37.08
C ASN A 257 -23.47 9.22 -36.51
N THR A 258 -22.38 9.76 -37.08
CA THR A 258 -21.02 9.55 -36.58
C THR A 258 -20.88 10.00 -35.12
N CYS A 259 -21.37 11.19 -34.76
CA CYS A 259 -21.33 11.70 -33.38
C CYS A 259 -22.06 10.79 -32.39
N VAL A 260 -23.25 10.29 -32.73
CA VAL A 260 -24.00 9.35 -31.87
C VAL A 260 -23.20 8.07 -31.65
N HIS A 261 -22.56 7.55 -32.69
CA HIS A 261 -21.73 6.36 -32.59
C HIS A 261 -20.44 6.60 -31.80
N LEU A 262 -19.83 7.78 -31.93
CA LEU A 262 -18.66 8.20 -31.14
C LEU A 262 -18.98 8.29 -29.66
N GLU A 263 -20.14 8.82 -29.26
CA GLU A 263 -20.55 8.88 -27.85
C GLU A 263 -20.65 7.47 -27.24
N ILE A 264 -21.21 6.51 -27.99
CA ILE A 264 -21.32 5.12 -27.56
C ILE A 264 -19.92 4.48 -27.43
N ILE A 265 -19.04 4.73 -28.40
CA ILE A 265 -17.66 4.24 -28.39
C ILE A 265 -16.90 4.85 -27.21
N PHE A 266 -17.03 6.15 -26.97
CA PHE A 266 -16.44 6.87 -25.85
C PHE A 266 -16.82 6.23 -24.51
N LYS A 267 -18.12 5.97 -24.28
CA LYS A 267 -18.60 5.26 -23.09
C LYS A 267 -17.91 3.91 -22.94
N PHE A 268 -17.72 3.17 -24.04
CA PHE A 268 -17.09 1.86 -23.99
C PHE A 268 -15.59 1.95 -23.66
N ILE A 269 -14.90 2.90 -24.28
CA ILE A 269 -13.48 3.20 -24.05
C ILE A 269 -13.25 3.59 -22.60
N VAL A 270 -13.99 4.58 -22.08
CA VAL A 270 -13.91 5.06 -20.70
C VAL A 270 -14.08 3.90 -19.72
N ASN A 271 -15.08 3.05 -19.91
CA ASN A 271 -15.33 1.91 -19.04
C ASN A 271 -14.19 0.91 -19.01
N LEU A 272 -13.61 0.57 -20.17
CA LEU A 272 -12.49 -0.36 -20.23
C LEU A 272 -11.22 0.26 -19.63
N PHE A 273 -10.95 1.52 -19.94
CA PHE A 273 -9.79 2.23 -19.42
C PHE A 273 -9.85 2.34 -17.89
N LEU A 274 -10.98 2.80 -17.33
CA LEU A 274 -11.21 2.86 -15.89
C LEU A 274 -11.05 1.51 -15.20
N ASN A 275 -11.47 0.41 -15.83
CA ASN A 275 -11.28 -0.94 -15.27
C ASN A 275 -9.80 -1.32 -15.15
N VAL A 276 -8.97 -0.91 -16.11
CA VAL A 276 -7.51 -1.09 -16.03
C VAL A 276 -6.94 -0.19 -14.93
N SER A 277 -7.34 1.08 -14.91
CA SER A 277 -6.81 2.07 -13.96
C SER A 277 -7.20 1.76 -12.51
N ILE A 278 -8.42 1.28 -12.22
CA ILE A 278 -8.82 0.91 -10.86
C ILE A 278 -8.07 -0.33 -10.36
N ALA A 279 -7.79 -1.29 -11.24
CA ALA A 279 -7.01 -2.47 -10.90
C ALA A 279 -5.56 -2.06 -10.54
N GLN A 280 -4.97 -1.15 -11.32
CA GLN A 280 -3.65 -0.60 -11.06
C GLN A 280 -3.64 0.23 -9.76
N PHE A 281 -4.59 1.13 -9.58
CA PHE A 281 -4.76 1.92 -8.35
C PHE A 281 -4.87 1.04 -7.10
N ARG A 282 -5.66 -0.02 -7.15
CA ARG A 282 -5.77 -0.99 -6.05
C ARG A 282 -4.43 -1.66 -5.74
N LYS A 283 -3.69 -2.08 -6.77
CA LYS A 283 -2.37 -2.70 -6.60
C LYS A 283 -1.38 -1.73 -5.95
N ASP A 284 -1.39 -0.48 -6.39
CA ASP A 284 -0.50 0.56 -5.87
C ASP A 284 -0.86 0.93 -4.43
N TYR A 285 -2.16 1.06 -4.12
CA TYR A 285 -2.63 1.29 -2.76
C TYR A 285 -2.22 0.17 -1.79
N LEU A 286 -2.45 -1.09 -2.17
CA LEU A 286 -2.04 -2.24 -1.35
C LEU A 286 -0.53 -2.30 -1.15
N THR A 287 0.24 -1.93 -2.17
CA THR A 287 1.70 -1.85 -2.09
C THR A 287 2.15 -0.74 -1.15
N ALA A 288 1.53 0.43 -1.22
CA ALA A 288 1.78 1.56 -0.32
C ALA A 288 1.51 1.17 1.14
N ILE A 289 0.34 0.57 1.42
CA ILE A 289 0.01 0.08 2.77
C ILE A 289 1.05 -0.92 3.28
N ARG A 290 1.49 -1.86 2.43
CA ARG A 290 2.52 -2.83 2.81
C ARG A 290 3.84 -2.15 3.18
N ARG A 291 4.29 -1.19 2.36
CA ARG A 291 5.51 -0.42 2.64
C ARG A 291 5.40 0.33 3.95
N GLU A 292 4.30 1.04 4.19
CA GLU A 292 4.07 1.79 5.42
C GLU A 292 4.07 0.88 6.65
N LYS A 293 3.41 -0.29 6.58
CA LYS A 293 3.45 -1.30 7.65
C LYS A 293 4.87 -1.81 7.90
N SER A 294 5.64 -2.08 6.84
CA SER A 294 7.04 -2.50 6.95
C SER A 294 7.92 -1.41 7.56
N GLU A 295 7.72 -0.14 7.19
CA GLU A 295 8.45 1.00 7.76
C GLU A 295 8.09 1.22 9.23
N ALA A 296 6.80 1.14 9.58
CA ALA A 296 6.35 1.21 10.96
C ALA A 296 6.95 0.09 11.81
N LEU A 297 7.01 -1.14 11.27
CA LEU A 297 7.69 -2.26 11.92
C LEU A 297 9.19 -2.00 12.08
N ARG A 298 9.89 -1.52 11.04
CA ARG A 298 11.31 -1.17 11.11
C ARG A 298 11.58 -0.10 12.16
N LYS A 299 10.77 0.97 12.19
CA LYS A 299 10.84 2.02 13.22
C LYS A 299 10.63 1.45 14.62
N ARG A 300 9.69 0.51 14.79
CA ARG A 300 9.44 -0.18 16.07
C ARG A 300 10.63 -1.05 16.49
N LEU A 301 11.19 -1.85 15.57
CA LEU A 301 12.36 -2.69 15.83
C LEU A 301 13.58 -1.83 16.20
N TRP A 302 13.83 -0.75 15.47
CA TRP A 302 14.90 0.20 15.78
C TRP A 302 14.77 0.82 17.17
N LYS A 303 13.56 1.25 17.57
CA LYS A 303 13.30 1.76 18.93
C LYS A 303 13.53 0.69 20.01
N ASN A 304 13.20 -0.57 19.71
CA ASN A 304 13.44 -1.68 20.64
C ASN A 304 14.92 -2.08 20.73
N CYS A 305 15.68 -1.98 19.65
CA CYS A 305 17.13 -2.20 19.66
C CYS A 305 17.86 -1.10 20.44
N LYS A 306 17.45 0.17 20.30
CA LYS A 306 17.99 1.28 21.12
C LYS A 306 17.71 1.16 22.62
N LYS A 307 16.64 0.45 23.01
CA LYS A 307 16.33 0.16 24.42
C LYS A 307 17.11 -1.01 25.01
N LYS A 308 17.79 -1.81 24.18
CA LYS A 308 18.88 -2.68 24.65
C LYS A 308 20.14 -1.83 24.71
N GLU A 309 20.20 -0.88 25.65
CA GLU A 309 21.50 -0.44 26.12
C GLU A 309 22.26 -1.70 26.55
N VAL A 310 23.44 -1.88 25.97
CA VAL A 310 24.42 -2.87 26.43
C VAL A 310 24.49 -2.69 27.93
N LYS A 311 24.12 -3.71 28.73
CA LYS A 311 24.38 -3.69 30.16
C LYS A 311 25.88 -3.48 30.30
N THR A 312 26.31 -2.26 30.60
CA THR A 312 27.69 -1.95 30.96
C THR A 312 28.04 -2.85 32.13
N ILE A 313 28.98 -3.77 31.92
CA ILE A 313 29.44 -4.67 32.97
C ILE A 313 30.32 -3.81 33.87
N ASP A 314 29.76 -3.37 34.98
CA ASP A 314 30.48 -2.62 36.00
C ASP A 314 30.99 -3.55 37.11
N MET A 315 31.76 -3.00 38.06
CA MET A 315 32.21 -3.79 39.21
C MET A 315 31.06 -4.30 40.08
N ASN A 316 29.91 -3.61 40.11
CA ASN A 316 28.75 -4.09 40.87
C ASN A 316 28.20 -5.39 40.27
N PHE A 317 28.16 -5.50 38.94
CA PHE A 317 27.80 -6.75 38.26
C PHE A 317 28.72 -7.90 38.67
N LEU A 318 30.03 -7.65 38.71
CA LEU A 318 31.03 -8.66 39.12
C LEU A 318 30.87 -9.09 40.59
N MET A 319 30.55 -8.16 41.48
CA MET A 319 30.36 -8.46 42.91
C MET A 319 29.05 -9.22 43.16
N THR A 320 27.96 -8.86 42.47
CA THR A 320 26.62 -9.41 42.68
C THR A 320 26.34 -10.73 41.96
N ASP A 321 27.22 -11.16 41.05
CA ASP A 321 27.08 -12.44 40.35
C ASP A 321 27.13 -13.64 41.31
N THR A 322 26.02 -14.37 41.41
CA THR A 322 25.85 -15.57 42.23
C THR A 322 26.03 -16.88 41.45
N SER A 323 26.35 -16.81 40.16
CA SER A 323 26.59 -18.00 39.34
C SER A 323 27.81 -18.80 39.82
N GLU A 324 27.79 -20.10 39.56
CA GLU A 324 28.88 -21.01 39.90
C GLU A 324 30.20 -20.51 39.30
N ASN A 325 31.22 -20.33 40.16
CA ASN A 325 32.52 -19.76 39.81
C ASN A 325 32.47 -18.40 39.06
N LYS A 326 31.38 -17.63 39.25
CA LYS A 326 31.10 -16.36 38.55
C LYS A 326 31.23 -16.48 37.02
N ILE A 327 30.75 -17.59 36.44
CA ILE A 327 30.83 -17.87 35.00
C ILE A 327 30.12 -16.80 34.16
N VAL A 328 29.03 -16.21 34.67
CA VAL A 328 28.29 -15.14 33.97
C VAL A 328 29.14 -13.86 33.87
N SER A 329 29.85 -13.49 34.94
CA SER A 329 30.83 -12.40 34.96
C SER A 329 32.00 -12.65 34.00
N HIS A 330 32.53 -13.87 34.00
CA HIS A 330 33.61 -14.25 33.08
C HIS A 330 33.19 -14.11 31.62
N LEU A 331 32.06 -14.71 31.24
CA LEU A 331 31.53 -14.64 29.86
C LEU A 331 31.18 -13.21 29.46
N GLY A 332 30.65 -12.42 30.40
CA GLY A 332 30.39 -11.01 30.20
C GLY A 332 31.65 -10.21 29.86
N LEU A 333 32.70 -10.33 30.70
CA LEU A 333 33.99 -9.67 30.47
C LEU A 333 34.65 -10.12 29.15
N LYS A 334 34.58 -11.42 28.84
CA LYS A 334 35.08 -11.98 27.58
C LYS A 334 34.33 -11.44 26.36
N SER A 335 33.01 -11.30 26.46
CA SER A 335 32.21 -10.67 25.41
C SER A 335 32.58 -9.20 25.22
N MET A 336 32.84 -8.46 26.31
CA MET A 336 33.28 -7.06 26.23
C MET A 336 34.66 -6.92 25.59
N SER A 337 35.61 -7.78 25.94
CA SER A 337 36.96 -7.73 25.34
C SER A 337 36.96 -8.06 23.86
N LEU A 338 36.03 -8.91 23.39
CA LEU A 338 35.87 -9.23 21.97
C LEU A 338 35.17 -8.11 21.16
N GLN A 339 34.31 -7.32 21.81
CA GLN A 339 33.54 -6.26 21.14
C GLN A 339 34.26 -4.90 21.13
N ASN A 340 35.15 -4.65 22.10
CA ASN A 340 35.84 -3.37 22.25
C ASN A 340 37.30 -3.60 22.67
N GLU A 341 38.26 -3.26 21.80
CA GLU A 341 39.70 -3.36 22.07
C GLU A 341 40.14 -2.51 23.27
N LYS A 342 39.36 -1.48 23.64
CA LYS A 342 39.61 -0.59 24.78
C LYS A 342 38.60 -0.77 25.92
N PHE A 343 37.99 -1.95 26.06
CA PHE A 343 37.00 -2.25 27.12
C PHE A 343 37.49 -1.92 28.53
N TYR A 344 38.80 -2.02 28.78
CA TYR A 344 39.44 -1.69 30.05
C TYR A 344 39.25 -0.24 30.49
N LEU A 345 38.85 0.68 29.59
CA LEU A 345 38.57 2.07 29.94
C LEU A 345 37.37 2.21 30.89
N GLU A 346 36.42 1.27 30.86
CA GLU A 346 35.20 1.26 31.69
C GLU A 346 35.48 0.93 33.17
N PHE A 347 36.66 0.40 33.49
CA PHE A 347 37.06 0.03 34.85
C PHE A 347 38.10 1.00 35.42
N THR A 348 38.15 1.20 36.74
CA THR A 348 39.28 1.92 37.33
C THR A 348 40.53 1.02 37.34
N LYS A 349 41.72 1.61 37.54
CA LYS A 349 42.97 0.84 37.64
C LYS A 349 42.95 -0.18 38.80
N LYS A 350 42.29 0.20 39.91
CA LYS A 350 42.10 -0.68 41.07
C LYS A 350 41.19 -1.87 40.74
N ASP A 351 40.14 -1.62 39.97
CA ASP A 351 39.20 -2.64 39.52
C ASP A 351 39.87 -3.66 38.62
N LEU A 352 40.63 -3.20 37.61
CA LEU A 352 41.38 -4.07 36.71
C LEU A 352 42.37 -4.98 37.45
N ILE A 353 43.06 -4.44 38.46
CA ILE A 353 43.97 -5.22 39.30
C ILE A 353 43.19 -6.24 40.14
N LYS A 354 42.04 -5.87 40.69
CA LYS A 354 41.19 -6.80 41.45
C LYS A 354 40.68 -7.94 40.56
N ILE A 355 40.29 -7.64 39.32
CA ILE A 355 39.87 -8.62 38.32
C ILE A 355 41.04 -9.52 37.93
N LEU A 356 42.21 -8.96 37.63
CA LEU A 356 43.41 -9.74 37.28
C LEU A 356 43.87 -10.66 38.40
N LYS A 357 43.74 -10.24 39.66
CA LYS A 357 43.97 -11.11 40.82
C LYS A 357 43.02 -12.31 40.83
N ALA A 358 41.76 -12.13 40.40
CA ALA A 358 40.81 -13.24 40.26
C ALA A 358 41.23 -14.25 39.18
N TYR A 359 42.09 -13.85 38.23
CA TYR A 359 42.74 -14.73 37.26
C TYR A 359 44.16 -15.17 37.67
N GLY A 360 44.54 -14.99 38.94
CA GLY A 360 45.85 -15.43 39.46
C GLY A 360 47.03 -14.55 39.05
N VAL A 361 46.77 -13.35 38.53
CA VAL A 361 47.79 -12.42 38.06
C VAL A 361 48.00 -11.30 39.08
N ASN A 362 49.18 -11.27 39.72
CA ASN A 362 49.56 -10.22 40.66
C ASN A 362 50.38 -9.14 39.96
N LEU A 363 49.75 -8.00 39.65
CA LEU A 363 50.42 -6.85 39.03
C LEU A 363 50.43 -5.63 39.96
N SER A 364 51.50 -4.85 39.86
CA SER A 364 51.69 -3.60 40.60
C SER A 364 50.90 -2.44 39.98
N MET A 365 50.52 -1.48 40.82
CA MET A 365 49.92 -0.20 40.43
C MET A 365 50.84 0.66 39.53
N SER A 366 52.09 0.26 39.29
CA SER A 366 53.01 0.96 38.38
C SER A 366 52.71 0.74 36.89
N LYS A 367 52.05 -0.37 36.49
CA LYS A 367 51.74 -0.66 35.07
C LYS A 367 50.70 0.28 34.48
N ASN A 368 50.76 0.58 33.19
CA ASN A 368 49.77 1.47 32.58
C ASN A 368 48.42 0.74 32.36
N LYS A 369 47.32 1.50 32.20
CA LYS A 369 45.97 0.94 32.07
C LYS A 369 45.78 0.06 30.81
N PRO A 370 46.36 0.41 29.64
CA PRO A 370 46.33 -0.45 28.46
C PRO A 370 47.01 -1.81 28.66
N GLU A 371 48.18 -1.87 29.30
CA GLU A 371 48.87 -3.12 29.61
C GLU A 371 48.04 -4.03 30.50
N LEU A 372 47.37 -3.47 31.52
CA LEU A 372 46.45 -4.24 32.38
C LEU A 372 45.27 -4.80 31.57
N GLY A 373 44.74 -4.02 30.62
CA GLY A 373 43.65 -4.45 29.73
C GLY A 373 44.04 -5.59 28.79
N GLN A 374 45.24 -5.52 28.21
CA GLN A 374 45.76 -6.57 27.32
C GLN A 374 45.99 -7.89 28.06
N VAL A 375 46.65 -7.84 29.23
CA VAL A 375 46.87 -9.03 30.06
C VAL A 375 45.54 -9.64 30.52
N LEU A 376 44.54 -8.81 30.80
CA LEU A 376 43.21 -9.30 31.16
C LEU A 376 42.51 -10.00 29.98
N ALA A 377 42.61 -9.45 28.76
CA ALA A 377 42.06 -10.06 27.56
C ALA A 377 42.68 -11.43 27.26
N GLU A 378 44.00 -11.57 27.44
CA GLU A 378 44.71 -12.84 27.30
C GLU A 378 44.18 -13.88 28.30
N LYS A 379 44.07 -13.50 29.59
CA LYS A 379 43.57 -14.39 30.65
C LYS A 379 42.10 -14.78 30.48
N LEU A 380 41.27 -13.89 29.92
CA LEU A 380 39.87 -14.19 29.59
C LEU A 380 39.75 -15.24 28.47
N ASN A 381 40.75 -15.33 27.59
CA ASN A 381 40.77 -16.33 26.52
C ASN A 381 41.31 -17.68 27.00
N GLU A 382 42.28 -17.69 27.92
CA GLU A 382 42.90 -18.89 28.48
C GLU A 382 41.98 -19.68 29.43
N HIS A 383 41.08 -18.99 30.15
CA HIS A 383 40.19 -19.61 31.13
C HIS A 383 38.74 -19.73 30.62
N SER A 384 37.99 -20.70 31.17
CA SER A 384 36.56 -20.90 30.93
C SER A 384 35.66 -20.30 32.02
N ALA A 385 36.23 -19.93 33.17
CA ALA A 385 35.59 -19.29 34.32
C ALA A 385 36.62 -18.48 35.13
N MET A 386 36.20 -17.76 36.19
CA MET A 386 37.11 -17.05 37.10
C MET A 386 37.76 -18.02 38.11
N PRO A 387 39.08 -18.27 38.06
CA PRO A 387 39.74 -19.25 38.93
C PRO A 387 39.68 -18.89 40.43
N ASN A 388 39.94 -17.62 40.78
CA ASN A 388 39.99 -17.14 42.15
C ASN A 388 38.81 -16.18 42.44
N TYR A 389 37.58 -16.63 42.18
CA TYR A 389 36.36 -15.83 42.34
C TYR A 389 36.08 -15.38 43.79
N CYS A 390 36.69 -16.02 44.79
CA CYS A 390 36.58 -15.67 46.21
C CYS A 390 37.08 -14.26 46.54
N ILE A 391 37.89 -13.64 45.68
CA ILE A 391 38.40 -12.27 45.83
C ILE A 391 37.28 -11.22 45.80
N PHE A 392 36.10 -11.60 45.31
CA PHE A 392 34.90 -10.78 45.26
C PHE A 392 33.89 -11.11 46.36
N LYS A 393 34.18 -12.05 47.27
CA LYS A 393 33.37 -12.31 48.45
C LYS A 393 33.92 -11.49 49.62
N ASP A 394 33.06 -10.72 50.28
CA ASP A 394 33.45 -10.04 51.51
C ASP A 394 33.77 -11.08 52.60
N SER A 395 34.78 -10.79 53.40
CA SER A 395 35.35 -11.62 54.45
C SER A 395 34.37 -11.84 55.63
N SER A 396 33.29 -12.59 55.41
CA SER A 396 32.38 -13.04 56.46
C SER A 396 31.95 -14.50 56.36
N THR A 397 32.55 -15.29 55.45
CA THR A 397 32.41 -16.76 55.47
C THR A 397 33.73 -17.44 55.10
N CYS A 398 34.72 -17.35 55.99
CA CYS A 398 35.75 -18.39 56.11
C CYS A 398 35.34 -19.29 57.27
N THR A 399 34.70 -20.42 56.97
CA THR A 399 34.84 -21.60 57.82
C THR A 399 35.70 -22.58 57.05
N GLU A 400 36.95 -22.68 57.50
CA GLU A 400 37.76 -23.88 57.29
C GLU A 400 36.93 -25.08 57.73
N LYS A 401 36.75 -26.04 56.84
CA LYS A 401 36.66 -27.43 57.23
C LYS A 401 37.91 -28.11 56.70
N GLY A 402 38.92 -28.16 57.57
CA GLY A 402 39.74 -29.35 57.60
C GLY A 402 38.84 -30.53 57.98
N ASP A 403 39.03 -31.65 57.31
CA ASP A 403 39.23 -32.92 58.00
C ASP A 403 39.82 -33.92 57.02
N THR A 404 41.06 -34.29 57.35
CA THR A 404 41.69 -35.55 57.02
C THR A 404 40.84 -36.72 57.52
N SER A 405 40.52 -37.65 56.62
CA SER A 405 40.43 -39.10 56.86
C SER A 405 40.55 -39.80 55.52
#